data_AF-A0A1V9ENK2-F1
#
_entry.id   AF-A0A1V9ENK2-F1
#
_cell.length_a   1.000
_cell.length_b   1.000
_cell.length_c   1.000
_cell.angle_alpha   90.00
_cell.angle_beta   90.00
_cell.angle_gamma   90.00
#
_symmetry.space_group_name_H-M   'P 1'
#
loop_
_entity.id
_entity.type
_entity.pdbx_description
1 polymer ?
#
loop_
_entity_poly.entity_id
_entity_poly.type
_entity_poly.pdbx_seq_one_letter_code
_entity_poly.pdbx_strand_id
1 'polypeptide(L)'
;MALTLTYQPDKGVFIDNKLLLWSSDRQQVRTLLNGKFEIADNVIDLGDATQSLIQRRDIYESYQGLDNFFFLNFDENEQLTEVEVHYGLTINVAGVIIDFSMDIEKAADLLCGISADKKQLSDGEYFFKNLKLTIASSDSMGGEGNDLSYFYCSKDVSHLVDKEVCS
;
A
#
# COMPACT_ATOMS: atom_id res chain seq x y z
N MET A 1 7.87 0.24 20.66
CA MET A 1 8.37 0.93 19.45
C MET A 1 7.39 0.60 18.34
N ALA A 2 6.98 1.60 17.56
CA ALA A 2 6.15 1.36 16.38
C ALA A 2 7.01 0.76 15.26
N LEU A 3 6.43 -0.18 14.51
CA LEU A 3 7.08 -0.75 13.34
C LEU A 3 7.15 0.34 12.25
N THR A 4 8.29 0.46 11.58
CA THR A 4 8.45 1.45 10.49
C THR A 4 8.42 0.77 9.13
N LEU A 5 7.64 1.30 8.20
CA LEU A 5 7.74 0.99 6.78
C LEU A 5 8.46 2.13 6.08
N THR A 6 9.59 1.86 5.42
CA THR A 6 10.26 2.83 4.55
C THR A 6 10.01 2.46 3.10
N TYR A 7 9.39 3.36 2.35
CA TYR A 7 9.01 3.14 0.97
C TYR A 7 10.00 3.79 -0.01
N GLN A 8 10.43 3.02 -1.01
CA GLN A 8 11.28 3.45 -2.12
C GLN A 8 10.64 3.05 -3.46
N PRO A 9 9.99 3.99 -4.19
CA PRO A 9 9.17 3.68 -5.36
C PRO A 9 9.79 2.76 -6.41
N ASP A 10 11.07 2.95 -6.70
CA ASP A 10 11.77 2.19 -7.75
C ASP A 10 12.43 0.90 -7.24
N LYS A 11 12.29 0.59 -5.95
CA LYS A 11 13.03 -0.52 -5.32
C LYS A 11 12.13 -1.49 -4.55
N GLY A 12 11.23 -0.99 -3.71
CA GLY A 12 10.46 -1.81 -2.79
C GLY A 12 10.15 -1.10 -1.48
N VAL A 13 9.95 -1.89 -0.43
CA VAL A 13 9.73 -1.40 0.94
C VAL A 13 10.71 -2.04 1.90
N PHE A 14 11.12 -1.30 2.92
CA PHE A 14 11.69 -1.87 4.13
C PHE A 14 10.60 -1.95 5.17
N ILE A 15 10.36 -3.13 5.73
CA ILE A 15 9.56 -3.28 6.95
C ILE A 15 10.55 -3.56 8.07
N ASP A 16 10.68 -2.60 8.99
CA ASP A 16 11.81 -2.49 9.93
C ASP A 16 13.15 -2.47 9.16
N ASN A 17 13.95 -3.54 9.23
CA ASN A 17 15.25 -3.65 8.55
C ASN A 17 15.25 -4.66 7.40
N LYS A 18 14.07 -5.17 7.01
CA LYS A 18 13.92 -6.20 5.98
C LYS A 18 13.47 -5.56 4.67
N LEU A 19 14.36 -5.58 3.68
CA LEU A 19 14.06 -5.10 2.34
C LEU A 19 13.24 -6.13 1.57
N LEU A 20 11.99 -5.79 1.28
CA LEU A 20 11.15 -6.49 0.32
C LEU A 20 11.30 -5.79 -1.03
N LEU A 21 12.01 -6.42 -1.97
CA LEU A 21 12.17 -5.86 -3.31
C LEU A 21 10.88 -6.06 -4.10
N TRP A 22 10.56 -5.09 -4.95
CA TRP A 22 9.57 -5.32 -5.99
C TRP A 22 9.97 -6.51 -6.85
N SER A 23 8.97 -7.31 -7.20
CA SER A 23 9.11 -8.56 -7.96
C SER A 23 9.80 -9.70 -7.20
N SER A 24 10.05 -9.58 -5.88
CA SER A 24 10.50 -10.71 -5.08
C SER A 24 9.44 -11.80 -5.03
N ASP A 25 9.90 -13.04 -5.12
CA ASP A 25 9.05 -14.22 -5.00
C ASP A 25 8.35 -14.27 -3.62
N ARG A 26 7.08 -14.63 -3.61
CA ARG A 26 6.22 -14.68 -2.42
C ARG A 26 6.80 -15.55 -1.32
N GLN A 27 7.37 -16.70 -1.65
CA GLN A 27 7.98 -17.59 -0.66
C GLN A 27 9.26 -16.98 -0.06
N GLN A 28 10.04 -16.26 -0.87
CA GLN A 28 11.18 -15.48 -0.38
C GLN A 28 10.73 -14.37 0.57
N VAL A 29 9.68 -13.61 0.23
CA VAL A 29 9.11 -12.56 1.08
C VAL A 29 8.64 -13.12 2.42
N ARG A 30 7.89 -14.22 2.41
CA ARG A 30 7.42 -14.91 3.64
C ARG A 30 8.59 -15.35 4.51
N THR A 31 9.61 -15.94 3.89
CA THR A 31 10.82 -16.42 4.58
C THR A 31 11.58 -15.25 5.20
N LEU A 32 11.70 -14.13 4.49
CA LEU A 32 12.39 -12.94 4.97
C LEU A 32 11.65 -12.28 6.14
N LEU A 33 10.32 -12.16 6.05
CA LEU A 33 9.51 -11.61 7.13
C LEU A 33 9.50 -12.52 8.35
N ASN A 34 9.47 -13.84 8.16
CA ASN A 34 9.48 -14.84 9.23
C ASN A 34 8.43 -14.54 10.32
N GLY A 35 7.21 -14.21 9.91
CA GLY A 35 6.08 -13.92 10.79
C GLY A 35 4.88 -14.78 10.44
N LYS A 36 3.86 -14.75 11.32
CA LYS A 36 2.56 -15.33 11.00
C LYS A 36 1.86 -14.47 9.95
N PHE A 37 1.20 -15.13 9.02
CA PHE A 37 0.37 -14.51 7.99
C PHE A 37 -0.81 -15.42 7.66
N GLU A 38 -1.85 -14.84 7.09
CA GLU A 38 -2.97 -15.55 6.47
C GLU A 38 -2.87 -15.42 4.95
N ILE A 39 -3.17 -16.51 4.25
CA ILE A 39 -3.29 -16.50 2.78
C ILE A 39 -4.74 -16.14 2.45
N ALA A 40 -4.95 -15.01 1.80
CA ALA A 40 -6.26 -14.49 1.44
C ALA A 40 -6.43 -14.40 -0.08
N ASP A 41 -5.98 -15.44 -0.78
CA ASP A 41 -6.12 -15.52 -2.24
C ASP A 41 -7.59 -15.62 -2.63
N ASN A 42 -7.98 -14.86 -3.64
CA ASN A 42 -9.36 -14.79 -4.09
C ASN A 42 -9.44 -14.84 -5.62
N VAL A 43 -10.52 -15.42 -6.13
CA VAL A 43 -10.85 -15.41 -7.56
C VAL A 43 -12.16 -14.69 -7.70
N ILE A 44 -12.11 -13.49 -8.28
CA ILE A 44 -13.29 -12.68 -8.55
C ILE A 44 -13.77 -13.01 -9.96
N ASP A 45 -14.93 -13.66 -10.05
CA ASP A 45 -15.62 -13.89 -11.31
C ASP A 45 -16.32 -12.61 -11.76
N LEU A 46 -15.98 -12.12 -12.95
CA LEU A 46 -16.55 -10.89 -13.52
C LEU A 46 -17.82 -11.15 -14.35
N GLY A 47 -18.34 -12.38 -14.33
CA GLY A 47 -19.61 -12.73 -14.97
C GLY A 47 -19.50 -13.18 -16.43
N ASP A 48 -18.28 -13.24 -16.98
CA ASP A 48 -17.99 -13.88 -18.27
C ASP A 48 -16.91 -14.93 -18.03
N ALA A 49 -17.15 -16.18 -18.43
CA ALA A 49 -16.36 -17.36 -18.01
C ALA A 49 -14.88 -17.36 -18.45
N THR A 50 -14.45 -16.30 -19.13
CA THR A 50 -13.08 -16.06 -19.60
C THR A 50 -12.36 -14.92 -18.86
N GLN A 51 -13.06 -14.20 -17.99
CA GLN A 51 -12.52 -13.07 -17.24
C GLN A 51 -12.67 -13.31 -15.74
N SER A 52 -11.62 -13.86 -15.14
CA SER A 52 -11.46 -13.89 -13.69
C SER A 52 -10.29 -13.02 -13.28
N LEU A 53 -10.50 -12.23 -12.23
CA LEU A 53 -9.40 -11.52 -11.56
C LEU A 53 -8.89 -12.41 -10.43
N ILE A 54 -7.64 -12.83 -10.52
CA ILE A 54 -6.97 -13.59 -9.47
C ILE A 54 -6.25 -12.61 -8.57
N GLN A 55 -6.71 -12.49 -7.33
CA GLN A 55 -6.05 -11.75 -6.28
C GLN A 55 -5.18 -12.70 -5.47
N ARG A 56 -3.88 -12.42 -5.37
CA ARG A 56 -2.96 -13.16 -4.51
C ARG A 56 -2.48 -12.25 -3.39
N ARG A 57 -2.81 -12.59 -2.15
CA ARG A 57 -2.64 -11.70 -1.00
C ARG A 57 -2.19 -12.47 0.24
N ASP A 58 -1.19 -11.93 0.92
CA ASP A 58 -0.85 -12.32 2.29
C ASP A 58 -1.26 -11.22 3.26
N ILE A 59 -1.99 -11.58 4.31
CA ILE A 59 -2.42 -10.69 5.38
C ILE A 59 -1.53 -10.88 6.60
N TYR A 60 -0.99 -9.77 7.11
CA TYR A 60 -0.20 -9.74 8.33
C TYR A 60 -0.94 -8.93 9.38
N GLU A 61 -1.44 -9.63 10.40
CA GLU A 61 -2.02 -9.04 11.60
C GLU A 61 -1.12 -9.32 12.79
N SER A 62 -0.94 -8.32 13.64
CA SER A 62 -0.12 -8.42 14.85
C SER A 62 1.34 -8.85 14.57
N TYR A 63 1.92 -8.41 13.44
CA TYR A 63 3.27 -8.82 13.04
C TYR A 63 4.29 -8.42 14.11
N GLN A 64 5.17 -9.36 14.47
CA GLN A 64 6.12 -9.25 15.59
C GLN A 64 5.49 -8.98 16.96
N GLY A 65 4.20 -9.30 17.14
CA GLY A 65 3.47 -9.08 18.39
C GLY A 65 3.14 -7.61 18.67
N LEU A 66 3.23 -6.75 17.65
CA LEU A 66 2.86 -5.34 17.70
C LEU A 66 1.48 -5.16 17.07
N ASP A 67 0.70 -4.18 17.54
CA ASP A 67 -0.61 -3.86 16.98
C ASP A 67 -0.45 -3.20 15.59
N ASN A 68 -0.54 -4.01 14.53
CA ASN A 68 -0.44 -3.59 13.14
C ASN A 68 -1.20 -4.51 12.19
N PHE A 69 -1.56 -3.95 11.03
CA PHE A 69 -2.28 -4.67 9.99
C PHE A 69 -1.88 -4.16 8.60
N PHE A 70 -1.34 -5.06 7.80
CA PHE A 70 -0.91 -4.76 6.43
C PHE A 70 -1.03 -5.98 5.52
N PHE A 71 -1.19 -5.72 4.23
CA PHE A 71 -1.26 -6.74 3.18
C PHE A 71 -0.07 -6.62 2.24
N LEU A 72 0.34 -7.77 1.72
CA LEU A 72 1.25 -7.86 0.59
C LEU A 72 0.48 -8.51 -0.55
N ASN A 73 0.40 -7.83 -1.69
CA ASN A 73 -0.23 -8.38 -2.90
C ASN A 73 0.83 -8.84 -3.90
N PHE A 74 0.50 -9.91 -4.61
CA PHE A 74 1.38 -10.58 -5.55
C PHE A 74 0.70 -10.70 -6.91
N ASP A 75 1.50 -10.67 -7.97
CA ASP A 75 1.00 -10.94 -9.32
C ASP A 75 0.76 -12.44 -9.58
N GLU A 76 0.31 -12.75 -10.80
CA GLU A 76 0.07 -14.13 -11.26
C GLU A 76 1.32 -15.04 -11.22
N ASN A 77 2.51 -14.43 -11.19
CA ASN A 77 3.81 -15.10 -11.12
C ASN A 77 4.33 -15.19 -9.67
N GLU A 78 3.47 -14.96 -8.67
CA GLU A 78 3.82 -14.93 -7.23
C GLU A 78 4.88 -13.87 -6.89
N GLN A 79 4.92 -12.76 -7.62
CA GLN A 79 5.90 -11.70 -7.38
C GLN A 79 5.27 -10.51 -6.67
N LEU A 80 5.97 -9.95 -5.67
CA LEU A 80 5.48 -8.81 -4.90
C LEU A 80 5.25 -7.58 -5.80
N THR A 81 4.04 -7.06 -5.77
CA THR A 81 3.63 -5.88 -6.55
C THR A 81 3.17 -4.72 -5.70
N GLU A 82 2.51 -4.97 -4.57
CA GLU A 82 1.84 -3.92 -3.80
C GLU A 82 1.91 -4.17 -2.30
N VAL A 83 1.80 -3.09 -1.54
CA VAL A 83 1.69 -3.11 -0.09
C VAL A 83 0.53 -2.19 0.33
N GLU A 84 -0.35 -2.73 1.16
CA GLU A 84 -1.46 -2.00 1.78
C GLU A 84 -1.26 -1.97 3.28
N VAL A 85 -1.41 -0.81 3.92
CA VAL A 85 -1.28 -0.66 5.38
C VAL A 85 -2.51 0.06 5.90
N HIS A 86 -3.11 -0.53 6.93
CA HIS A 86 -4.34 -0.01 7.54
C HIS A 86 -4.11 0.63 8.90
N TYR A 87 -3.16 0.14 9.70
CA TYR A 87 -2.76 0.76 10.96
C TYR A 87 -1.45 0.20 11.53
N GLY A 88 -0.94 0.86 12.57
CA GLY A 88 0.11 0.31 13.44
C GLY A 88 1.54 0.48 12.94
N LEU A 89 1.72 1.12 11.79
CA LEU A 89 3.04 1.43 11.23
C LEU A 89 3.26 2.94 11.11
N THR A 90 4.49 3.37 11.35
CA THR A 90 4.98 4.66 10.90
C THR A 90 5.50 4.51 9.47
N ILE A 91 5.10 5.39 8.57
CA ILE A 91 5.50 5.32 7.16
C ILE A 91 6.54 6.41 6.89
N ASN A 92 7.66 6.03 6.28
CA ASN A 92 8.71 6.92 5.84
C ASN A 92 8.80 6.89 4.30
N VAL A 93 8.59 8.02 3.66
CA VAL A 93 8.73 8.19 2.21
C VAL A 93 9.75 9.29 1.96
N ALA A 94 10.93 8.93 1.45
CA ALA A 94 12.01 9.89 1.16
C ALA A 94 12.36 10.86 2.32
N GLY A 95 12.26 10.39 3.58
CA GLY A 95 12.54 11.20 4.78
C GLY A 95 11.31 11.91 5.36
N VAL A 96 10.19 11.92 4.65
CA VAL A 96 8.89 12.38 5.17
C VAL A 96 8.27 11.27 6.00
N ILE A 97 7.90 11.59 7.24
CA ILE A 97 7.31 10.64 8.19
C ILE A 97 5.83 10.97 8.37
N ILE A 98 4.98 9.97 8.16
CA ILE A 98 3.54 10.02 8.45
C ILE A 98 3.16 8.81 9.31
N ASP A 99 2.05 8.91 10.03
CA ASP A 99 1.48 7.81 10.82
C ASP A 99 -0.05 7.90 10.83
N PHE A 100 -0.70 6.82 11.27
CA PHE A 100 -2.15 6.65 11.26
C PHE A 100 -2.89 7.48 12.33
N SER A 101 -2.18 8.28 13.14
CA SER A 101 -2.81 9.28 14.02
C SER A 101 -2.89 10.66 13.38
N MET A 102 -2.27 10.83 12.20
CA MET A 102 -2.19 12.10 11.51
C MET A 102 -3.48 12.39 10.75
N ASP A 103 -3.93 13.65 10.79
CA ASP A 103 -4.96 14.15 9.89
C ASP A 103 -4.52 13.97 8.42
N ILE A 104 -5.45 13.50 7.58
CA ILE A 104 -5.17 13.13 6.19
C ILE A 104 -4.67 14.31 5.35
N GLU A 105 -5.18 15.52 5.58
CA GLU A 105 -4.76 16.71 4.85
C GLU A 105 -3.32 17.04 5.17
N LYS A 106 -2.96 16.93 6.45
CA LYS A 106 -1.58 17.13 6.90
C LYS A 106 -0.65 16.06 6.31
N ALA A 107 -1.07 14.80 6.26
CA ALA A 107 -0.28 13.73 5.64
C ALA A 107 -0.10 13.99 4.13
N ALA A 108 -1.17 14.41 3.44
CA ALA A 108 -1.13 14.74 2.03
C ALA A 108 -0.22 15.93 1.73
N ASP A 109 -0.25 16.98 2.55
CA ASP A 109 0.59 18.17 2.41
C ASP A 109 2.08 17.85 2.62
N LEU A 110 2.40 17.01 3.60
CA LEU A 110 3.78 16.54 3.81
C LEU A 110 4.31 15.77 2.58
N LEU A 111 3.49 14.90 1.99
CA LEU A 111 3.85 14.15 0.79
C LEU A 111 3.90 15.04 -0.47
N CYS A 112 3.09 16.10 -0.55
CA CYS A 112 3.21 17.10 -1.62
C CYS A 112 4.59 17.76 -1.64
N GLY A 113 5.23 17.90 -0.47
CA GLY A 113 6.58 18.44 -0.34
C GLY A 113 7.65 17.65 -1.09
N ILE A 114 7.39 16.36 -1.39
CA ILE A 114 8.31 15.49 -2.14
C ILE A 114 7.79 15.08 -3.52
N SER A 115 6.49 15.23 -3.81
CA SER A 115 5.90 14.96 -5.12
C SER A 115 4.77 15.93 -5.42
N ALA A 116 4.98 16.80 -6.41
CA ALA A 116 3.98 17.78 -6.85
C ALA A 116 2.77 17.15 -7.58
N ASP A 117 2.91 15.93 -8.11
CA ASP A 117 1.82 15.24 -8.83
C ASP A 117 0.84 14.56 -7.88
N LYS A 118 0.18 15.36 -7.04
CA LYS A 118 -0.97 14.97 -6.20
C LYS A 118 -2.26 15.13 -7.00
N LYS A 119 -3.10 14.09 -7.01
CA LYS A 119 -4.49 14.12 -7.45
C LYS A 119 -5.37 13.68 -6.30
N GLN A 120 -6.42 14.43 -6.01
CA GLN A 120 -7.49 13.96 -5.13
C GLN A 120 -8.43 13.08 -5.95
N LEU A 121 -8.66 11.85 -5.51
CA LEU A 121 -9.54 10.90 -6.21
C LEU A 121 -10.98 11.04 -5.72
N SER A 122 -11.14 11.21 -4.41
CA SER A 122 -12.40 11.48 -3.72
C SER A 122 -12.12 12.29 -2.44
N ASP A 123 -13.17 12.74 -1.75
CA ASP A 123 -12.99 13.46 -0.49
C ASP A 123 -12.26 12.57 0.54
N GLY A 124 -11.12 13.03 1.05
CA GLY A 124 -10.26 12.25 1.95
C GLY A 124 -9.33 11.22 1.28
N GLU A 125 -9.29 11.12 -0.05
CA GLU A 125 -8.46 10.17 -0.79
C GLU A 125 -7.49 10.87 -1.75
N TYR A 126 -6.19 10.60 -1.60
CA TYR A 126 -5.12 11.27 -2.33
C TYR A 126 -4.18 10.28 -3.03
N PHE A 127 -3.99 10.48 -4.32
CA PHE A 127 -3.07 9.73 -5.17
C PHE A 127 -1.84 10.58 -5.54
N PHE A 128 -0.66 9.99 -5.45
CA PHE A 128 0.61 10.62 -5.79
C PHE A 128 1.29 9.83 -6.91
N LYS A 129 1.15 10.30 -8.15
CA LYS A 129 1.54 9.54 -9.35
C LYS A 129 3.03 9.17 -9.38
N ASN A 130 3.91 10.13 -9.11
CA ASN A 130 5.36 9.90 -9.15
C ASN A 130 5.85 9.03 -7.99
N LEU A 131 5.13 9.03 -6.88
CA LEU A 131 5.41 8.15 -5.75
C LEU A 131 4.72 6.80 -5.90
N LYS A 132 3.79 6.62 -6.85
CA LYS A 132 3.02 5.38 -7.01
C LYS A 132 2.33 4.93 -5.71
N LEU A 133 1.73 5.89 -4.99
CA LEU A 133 1.06 5.63 -3.72
C LEU A 133 -0.30 6.33 -3.63
N THR A 134 -1.18 5.77 -2.82
CA THR A 134 -2.47 6.33 -2.42
C THR A 134 -2.55 6.38 -0.90
N ILE A 135 -3.16 7.43 -0.36
CA ILE A 135 -3.54 7.50 1.06
C ILE A 135 -5.02 7.85 1.17
N ALA A 136 -5.68 7.36 2.21
CA ALA A 136 -7.09 7.63 2.44
C ALA A 136 -7.41 7.81 3.93
N SER A 137 -8.41 8.64 4.22
CA SER A 137 -8.93 8.85 5.57
C SER A 137 -9.89 7.74 6.00
N SER A 138 -10.15 7.64 7.30
CA SER A 138 -11.17 6.74 7.86
C SER A 138 -12.53 6.93 7.19
N ASP A 139 -13.01 8.18 7.09
CA ASP A 139 -14.29 8.55 6.46
C ASP A 139 -14.39 8.11 4.99
N SER A 140 -13.33 8.32 4.20
CA SER A 140 -13.30 7.90 2.78
C SER A 140 -13.37 6.37 2.61
N MET A 141 -12.93 5.62 3.61
CA MET A 141 -12.97 4.16 3.65
C MET A 141 -14.27 3.62 4.27
N GLY A 142 -15.25 4.49 4.55
CA GLY A 142 -16.54 4.14 5.17
C GLY A 142 -16.52 4.03 6.69
N GLY A 143 -15.46 4.52 7.33
CA GLY A 143 -15.32 4.67 8.77
C GLY A 143 -15.79 6.04 9.26
N GLU A 144 -15.31 6.43 10.45
CA GLU A 144 -15.53 7.76 11.02
C GLU A 144 -14.16 8.41 11.29
N GLY A 145 -13.97 9.65 10.84
CA GLY A 145 -12.77 10.44 11.14
C GLY A 145 -11.97 10.89 9.91
N ASN A 146 -11.15 11.93 10.11
CA ASN A 146 -10.30 12.49 9.07
C ASN A 146 -8.83 12.06 9.20
N ASP A 147 -8.55 11.12 10.09
CA ASP A 147 -7.24 10.52 10.29
C ASP A 147 -6.88 9.57 9.14
N LEU A 148 -5.58 9.50 8.84
CA LEU A 148 -5.01 8.53 7.91
C LEU A 148 -5.37 7.12 8.36
N SER A 149 -6.11 6.39 7.53
CA SER A 149 -6.54 5.01 7.79
C SER A 149 -6.13 4.02 6.70
N TYR A 150 -5.51 4.52 5.63
CA TYR A 150 -5.03 3.69 4.53
C TYR A 150 -3.79 4.27 3.90
N PHE A 151 -2.79 3.43 3.68
CA PHE A 151 -1.62 3.72 2.88
C PHE A 151 -1.40 2.56 1.90
N TYR A 152 -1.36 2.86 0.62
CA TYR A 152 -1.09 1.92 -0.46
C TYR A 152 0.12 2.37 -1.26
N CYS A 153 1.03 1.45 -1.59
CA CYS A 153 2.07 1.70 -2.57
C CYS A 153 2.28 0.50 -3.50
N SER A 154 2.73 0.78 -4.72
CA SER A 154 2.85 -0.24 -5.76
C SER A 154 4.07 -0.07 -6.65
N LYS A 155 4.54 -1.19 -7.18
CA LYS A 155 5.52 -1.27 -8.27
C LYS A 155 5.04 -0.50 -9.51
N ASP A 156 3.76 -0.59 -9.83
CA ASP A 156 3.14 -0.02 -11.02
C ASP A 156 1.72 0.48 -10.77
N VAL A 157 1.49 1.76 -11.08
CA VAL A 157 0.18 2.44 -10.96
C VAL A 157 -0.40 2.79 -12.32
N SER A 158 0.06 2.16 -13.40
CA SER A 158 -0.47 2.36 -14.76
C SER A 158 -1.98 2.08 -14.85
N HIS A 159 -2.53 1.30 -13.93
CA HIS A 159 -3.96 1.03 -13.79
C HIS A 159 -4.75 2.18 -13.12
N LEU A 160 -4.08 3.08 -12.38
CA LEU A 160 -4.67 4.24 -11.70
C LEU A 160 -4.52 5.55 -12.48
N VAL A 161 -3.67 5.55 -13.51
CA VAL A 161 -3.47 6.70 -14.38
C VAL A 161 -4.43 6.55 -15.55
N ASP A 162 -5.43 7.44 -15.62
CA ASP A 162 -6.28 7.56 -16.80
C ASP A 162 -5.38 7.56 -18.05
N LYS A 163 -5.68 6.67 -19.01
CA LYS A 163 -5.14 6.83 -20.36
C LYS A 163 -5.65 8.18 -20.84
N GLU A 164 -4.83 9.22 -20.81
CA GLU A 164 -5.12 10.45 -21.53
C GLU A 164 -5.33 10.07 -23.00
N VAL A 165 -6.59 9.93 -23.40
CA VAL A 165 -6.97 9.88 -24.79
C VAL A 165 -6.71 11.30 -25.28
N CYS A 166 -5.56 11.51 -25.92
CA CYS A 166 -5.34 12.71 -26.72
C CYS A 166 -6.46 12.78 -27.76
N SER A 167 -7.31 13.80 -27.64
CA SER A 167 -8.16 14.30 -28.72
C SER A 167 -7.77 15.73 -29.04
#